data_AF-A0A4Q2WW09-F1
#
_entry.id   AF-A0A4Q2WW09-F1
#
_cell.length_a   1.000
_cell.length_b   1.000
_cell.length_c   1.000
_cell.angle_alpha   90.00
_cell.angle_beta   90.00
_cell.angle_gamma   90.00
#
_symmetry.space_group_name_H-M   'P 1'
#
loop_
_entity.id
_entity.type
_entity.pdbx_description
1 polymer ?
#
loop_
_entity_poly.entity_id
_entity_poly.type
_entity_poly.pdbx_seq_one_letter_code
_entity_poly.pdbx_strand_id
1 'polypeptide(L)'
;MNMLHCFPLVAACAVAQAKAAPFMDRAPVRAAIVQGLPAGGCPLYADGFDENGVGEPLEHVTHGGYVIRIDRHTITVVDTLALNAVEHWGDPHENLNGKHIKDWGGEPEWSGSRRSLVLGDGTKLTLEAEGAQGIVLHTSIYDGDENLQFDNCRNALEHHGIDAGDTALRDADQHDGETATFSTDIDSGVANYTNAYDENASFELVEFEVPLGRTGGYANPNQVTDYYDDPRLGHT
;
A
#
# COMPACT_ATOMS: atom_id res chain seq x y z
N MET A 1 33.87 45.75 61.08
CA MET A 1 33.17 44.94 62.10
C MET A 1 32.14 44.08 61.39
N ASN A 2 32.21 42.78 61.66
CA ASN A 2 31.26 41.71 61.39
C ASN A 2 30.71 41.48 59.98
N MET A 3 31.24 40.38 59.43
CA MET A 3 30.62 39.42 58.52
C MET A 3 29.12 39.22 58.76
N LEU A 4 28.35 39.11 57.68
CA LEU A 4 27.22 38.18 57.63
C LEU A 4 27.22 37.48 56.27
N HIS A 5 27.28 36.16 56.34
CA HIS A 5 27.29 35.22 55.24
C HIS A 5 25.94 35.20 54.52
N CYS A 6 25.94 35.08 53.19
CA CYS A 6 24.81 34.51 52.47
C CYS A 6 25.28 33.89 51.15
N PHE A 7 25.30 32.56 51.11
CA PHE A 7 25.32 31.67 49.94
C PHE A 7 24.54 30.41 50.38
N PRO A 8 24.00 29.58 49.48
CA PRO A 8 23.32 29.82 48.20
C PRO A 8 21.93 29.15 48.15
N LEU A 9 21.11 29.42 47.13
CA LEU A 9 20.06 28.49 46.70
C LEU A 9 20.26 28.20 45.21
N VAL A 10 21.06 27.18 44.91
CA VAL A 10 21.13 26.57 43.58
C VAL A 10 19.97 25.60 43.50
N ALA A 11 18.96 25.91 42.68
CA ALA A 11 17.92 24.96 42.32
C ALA A 11 18.54 23.86 41.45
N ALA A 12 18.71 22.68 42.04
CA ALA A 12 19.05 21.47 41.30
C ALA A 12 17.81 21.06 40.47
N CYS A 13 17.90 21.19 39.16
CA CYS A 13 16.95 20.56 38.24
C CYS A 13 17.30 19.07 38.22
N ALA A 14 16.49 18.25 38.90
CA ALA A 14 16.63 16.81 38.86
C ALA A 14 16.19 16.30 37.48
N VAL A 15 17.16 15.90 36.67
CA VAL A 15 16.90 15.13 35.44
C VAL A 15 16.47 13.74 35.88
N ALA A 16 15.18 13.43 35.72
CA ALA A 16 14.69 12.07 35.85
C ALA A 16 15.28 11.24 34.71
N GLN A 17 16.38 10.52 34.99
CA GLN A 17 16.82 9.42 34.15
C GLN A 17 15.78 8.31 34.27
N ALA A 18 14.85 8.26 33.32
CA ALA A 18 14.08 7.06 33.08
C ALA A 18 15.08 5.97 32.65
N LYS A 19 15.31 5.00 33.54
CA LYS A 19 15.93 3.72 33.19
C LYS A 19 15.01 3.05 32.17
N ALA A 20 15.33 3.20 30.89
CA ALA A 20 14.81 2.31 29.87
C ALA A 20 15.22 0.89 30.28
N ALA A 21 14.24 0.04 30.57
CA ALA A 21 14.48 -1.38 30.69
C ALA A 21 15.04 -1.86 29.34
N PRO A 22 16.04 -2.77 29.32
CA PRO A 22 16.48 -3.35 28.06
C PRO A 22 15.30 -4.13 27.49
N PHE A 23 14.83 -3.72 26.30
CA PHE A 23 13.92 -4.47 25.47
C PHE A 23 14.63 -5.78 25.08
N MET A 24 14.47 -6.78 25.94
CA MET A 24 14.88 -8.15 25.70
C MET A 24 13.60 -8.94 25.46
N ASP A 25 13.10 -8.85 24.25
CA ASP A 25 12.53 -10.02 23.59
C ASP A 25 12.86 -9.94 22.10
N ARG A 26 14.11 -10.30 21.79
CA ARG A 26 14.46 -10.70 20.42
C ARG A 26 13.80 -12.06 20.21
N ALA A 27 12.53 -12.05 19.83
CA ALA A 27 11.99 -13.15 19.07
C ALA A 27 12.97 -13.39 17.90
N PRO A 28 13.50 -14.61 17.73
CA PRO A 28 14.40 -14.87 16.63
C PRO A 28 13.65 -14.57 15.33
N VAL A 29 14.18 -13.64 14.53
CA VAL A 29 13.81 -13.46 13.12
C VAL A 29 14.05 -14.81 12.44
N ARG A 30 12.99 -15.60 12.35
CA ARG A 30 12.85 -16.85 11.60
C ARG A 30 11.50 -16.73 10.93
N ALA A 31 11.33 -16.73 9.63
CA ALA A 31 12.23 -16.98 8.51
C ALA A 31 12.15 -15.78 7.55
N ALA A 32 13.08 -15.69 6.60
CA ALA A 32 12.79 -14.98 5.37
C ALA A 32 11.40 -15.45 4.89
N ILE A 33 10.48 -14.51 4.66
CA ILE A 33 9.27 -14.82 3.91
C ILE A 33 9.78 -15.43 2.62
N VAL A 34 9.30 -16.64 2.32
CA VAL A 34 9.60 -17.28 1.04
C VAL A 34 9.06 -16.33 -0.01
N GLN A 35 9.94 -15.56 -0.66
CA GLN A 35 9.61 -14.91 -1.92
C GLN A 35 9.32 -16.04 -2.90
N GLY A 36 8.04 -16.27 -3.12
CA GLY A 36 7.56 -17.41 -3.85
C GLY A 36 6.07 -17.55 -3.66
N LEU A 37 5.37 -17.48 -4.78
CA LEU A 37 3.99 -17.96 -4.94
C LEU A 37 3.82 -19.24 -4.11
N PRO A 38 2.79 -19.37 -3.25
CA PRO A 38 2.46 -20.65 -2.68
C PRO A 38 2.39 -21.67 -3.82
N ALA A 39 3.13 -22.77 -3.69
CA ALA A 39 3.14 -23.82 -4.69
C ALA A 39 1.75 -24.47 -4.75
N GLY A 40 0.91 -23.97 -5.66
CA GLY A 40 -0.50 -24.33 -5.84
C GLY A 40 -1.33 -23.06 -5.95
N GLY A 41 -1.96 -22.84 -7.11
CA GLY A 41 -2.87 -21.70 -7.33
C GLY A 41 -3.96 -21.64 -6.26
N CYS A 42 -4.58 -20.47 -6.08
CA CYS A 42 -5.64 -20.28 -5.07
C CYS A 42 -6.65 -21.45 -5.18
N PRO A 43 -6.83 -22.31 -4.15
CA PRO A 43 -7.52 -23.59 -4.28
C PRO A 43 -9.04 -23.51 -4.54
N LEU A 44 -9.58 -22.37 -4.99
CA LEU A 44 -11.01 -22.09 -5.01
C LEU A 44 -11.56 -21.31 -6.22
N TYR A 45 -10.79 -21.09 -7.31
CA TYR A 45 -11.31 -20.29 -8.43
C TYR A 45 -11.37 -21.08 -9.74
N ALA A 46 -12.45 -21.86 -9.89
CA ALA A 46 -13.04 -22.07 -11.20
C ALA A 46 -13.94 -20.86 -11.47
N ASP A 47 -13.60 -20.08 -12.49
CA ASP A 47 -14.52 -19.22 -13.26
C ASP A 47 -15.67 -18.48 -12.54
N GLY A 48 -15.32 -17.60 -11.59
CA GLY A 48 -16.18 -16.48 -11.20
C GLY A 48 -16.89 -16.61 -9.85
N PHE A 49 -16.52 -15.72 -8.92
CA PHE A 49 -17.33 -15.28 -7.78
C PHE A 49 -18.03 -16.34 -6.89
N ASP A 50 -17.33 -17.40 -6.44
CA ASP A 50 -17.95 -18.38 -5.51
C ASP A 50 -17.43 -18.31 -4.05
N GLU A 51 -18.18 -17.54 -3.25
CA GLU A 51 -18.94 -17.88 -2.03
C GLU A 51 -18.43 -18.84 -0.91
N ASN A 52 -17.29 -19.53 -1.01
CA ASN A 52 -16.88 -20.46 0.06
C ASN A 52 -16.15 -19.84 1.27
N GLY A 53 -16.52 -18.59 1.61
CA GLY A 53 -16.28 -17.88 2.88
C GLY A 53 -15.21 -18.42 3.83
N VAL A 54 -13.93 -18.29 3.46
CA VAL A 54 -12.84 -18.39 4.43
C VAL A 54 -12.23 -17.00 4.56
N GLY A 55 -12.17 -16.49 5.79
CA GLY A 55 -11.59 -15.18 6.11
C GLY A 55 -12.54 -13.98 5.96
N GLU A 56 -12.39 -12.98 6.84
CA GLU A 56 -13.14 -11.72 6.79
C GLU A 56 -12.35 -10.69 5.95
N PRO A 57 -13.04 -9.80 5.21
CA PRO A 57 -12.38 -8.68 4.55
C PRO A 57 -11.53 -7.88 5.53
N LEU A 58 -10.37 -7.42 5.07
CA LEU A 58 -9.56 -6.44 5.81
C LEU A 58 -10.08 -5.04 5.51
N GLU A 59 -10.27 -4.23 6.54
CA GLU A 59 -10.35 -2.78 6.44
C GLU A 59 -9.21 -2.18 7.28
N HIS A 60 -8.35 -1.39 6.64
CA HIS A 60 -7.25 -0.67 7.28
C HIS A 60 -7.42 0.82 7.04
N VAL A 61 -7.23 1.63 8.07
CA VAL A 61 -7.22 3.09 7.95
C VAL A 61 -5.80 3.56 8.17
N THR A 62 -5.22 4.21 7.16
CA THR A 62 -3.82 4.60 7.20
C THR A 62 -3.57 5.72 8.20
N HIS A 63 -2.31 5.95 8.57
CA HIS A 63 -1.94 7.09 9.43
C HIS A 63 -2.38 8.45 8.85
N GLY A 64 -2.46 8.58 7.51
CA GLY A 64 -2.95 9.76 6.82
C GLY A 64 -4.47 9.78 6.58
N GLY A 65 -5.19 8.71 6.90
CA GLY A 65 -6.65 8.64 6.84
C GLY A 65 -7.24 8.06 5.55
N TYR A 66 -6.43 7.43 4.70
CA TYR A 66 -6.96 6.62 3.60
C TYR A 66 -7.64 5.37 4.16
N VAL A 67 -8.65 4.85 3.47
CA VAL A 67 -9.28 3.58 3.83
C VAL A 67 -8.93 2.54 2.77
N ILE A 68 -8.17 1.53 3.16
CA ILE A 68 -7.81 0.38 2.33
C ILE A 68 -8.73 -0.77 2.71
N ARG A 69 -9.44 -1.33 1.72
CA ARG A 69 -10.25 -2.53 1.85
C ARG A 69 -9.68 -3.63 0.99
N ILE A 70 -9.52 -4.81 1.56
CA ILE A 70 -9.13 -6.02 0.84
C ILE A 70 -10.20 -7.07 1.08
N ASP A 71 -10.85 -7.47 0.00
CA ASP A 71 -11.73 -8.63 0.00
C ASP A 71 -11.29 -9.55 -1.13
N ARG A 72 -10.57 -10.61 -0.76
CA ARG A 72 -9.93 -11.54 -1.69
C ARG A 72 -9.07 -10.77 -2.69
N HIS A 73 -9.29 -10.92 -3.99
CA HIS A 73 -8.53 -10.26 -5.06
C HIS A 73 -9.11 -8.90 -5.46
N THR A 74 -9.98 -8.31 -4.63
CA THR A 74 -10.46 -6.94 -4.79
C THR A 74 -9.83 -6.05 -3.73
N ILE A 75 -9.06 -5.06 -4.17
CA ILE A 75 -8.40 -4.08 -3.32
C ILE A 75 -8.98 -2.72 -3.68
N THR A 76 -9.57 -2.04 -2.69
CA THR A 76 -10.14 -0.70 -2.86
C THR A 76 -9.42 0.26 -1.93
N VAL A 77 -8.92 1.36 -2.47
CA VAL A 77 -8.35 2.46 -1.68
C VAL A 77 -9.24 3.68 -1.84
N VAL A 78 -9.81 4.14 -0.73
CA VAL A 78 -10.62 5.37 -0.66
C VAL A 78 -9.78 6.48 -0.05
N ASP A 79 -9.83 7.66 -0.65
CA ASP A 79 -9.09 8.83 -0.17
C ASP A 79 -9.59 9.37 1.18
N THR A 80 -8.79 10.28 1.75
CA THR A 80 -9.04 10.90 3.06
C THR A 80 -10.31 11.75 3.12
N LEU A 81 -10.86 12.10 1.95
CA LEU A 81 -12.11 12.85 1.80
C LEU A 81 -13.34 11.94 1.64
N ALA A 82 -13.14 10.62 1.52
CA ALA A 82 -14.16 9.66 1.10
C ALA A 82 -14.85 10.07 -0.21
N LEU A 83 -14.11 10.74 -1.10
CA LEU A 83 -14.60 11.31 -2.35
C LEU A 83 -14.14 10.50 -3.56
N ASN A 84 -12.89 10.04 -3.53
CA ASN A 84 -12.27 9.33 -4.63
C ASN A 84 -11.82 7.94 -4.20
N ALA A 85 -11.88 6.99 -5.14
CA ALA A 85 -11.44 5.62 -4.92
C ALA A 85 -10.68 5.09 -6.13
N VAL A 86 -9.60 4.34 -5.86
CA VAL A 86 -8.95 3.45 -6.82
C VAL A 86 -9.27 2.02 -6.46
N GLU A 87 -9.55 1.19 -7.46
CA GLU A 87 -9.85 -0.22 -7.29
C GLU A 87 -8.94 -1.06 -8.18
N HIS A 88 -8.36 -2.11 -7.59
CA HIS A 88 -7.65 -3.17 -8.28
C HIS A 88 -8.44 -4.47 -8.10
N TRP A 89 -8.87 -5.11 -9.19
CA TRP A 89 -9.72 -6.30 -9.09
C TRP A 89 -9.56 -7.28 -10.26
N GLY A 90 -9.82 -8.56 -10.01
CA GLY A 90 -9.96 -9.58 -11.05
C GLY A 90 -8.67 -9.88 -11.82
N ASP A 91 -8.76 -9.84 -13.15
CA ASP A 91 -7.72 -10.15 -14.14
C ASP A 91 -7.08 -8.89 -14.76
N PRO A 92 -6.11 -8.32 -14.06
CA PRO A 92 -6.22 -7.25 -13.08
C PRO A 92 -6.68 -5.93 -13.72
N HIS A 93 -7.89 -5.53 -13.41
CA HIS A 93 -8.48 -4.26 -13.79
C HIS A 93 -8.13 -3.16 -12.78
N GLU A 94 -7.81 -1.97 -13.28
CA GLU A 94 -7.62 -0.75 -12.50
C GLU A 94 -8.74 0.25 -12.82
N ASN A 95 -9.50 0.64 -11.80
CA ASN A 95 -10.53 1.66 -11.92
C ASN A 95 -10.19 2.89 -11.07
N LEU A 96 -10.63 4.06 -11.55
CA LEU A 96 -10.70 5.30 -10.78
C LEU A 96 -12.15 5.77 -10.74
N ASN A 97 -12.75 5.93 -9.56
CA ASN A 97 -14.16 6.27 -9.36
C ASN A 97 -15.13 5.45 -10.24
N GLY A 98 -14.87 4.14 -10.38
CA GLY A 98 -15.68 3.21 -11.18
C GLY A 98 -15.50 3.30 -12.70
N LYS A 99 -14.69 4.23 -13.21
CA LYS A 99 -14.23 4.24 -14.61
C LYS A 99 -13.00 3.36 -14.71
N HIS A 100 -13.05 2.36 -15.59
CA HIS A 100 -11.89 1.56 -15.98
C HIS A 100 -10.84 2.45 -16.66
N ILE A 101 -9.58 2.29 -16.25
CA ILE A 101 -8.42 3.08 -16.69
C ILE A 101 -7.43 2.22 -17.47
N LYS A 102 -7.07 1.06 -16.93
CA LYS A 102 -6.12 0.12 -17.55
C LYS A 102 -6.23 -1.25 -16.90
N ASP A 103 -5.66 -2.26 -17.55
CA ASP A 103 -5.30 -3.50 -16.85
C ASP A 103 -3.79 -3.50 -16.52
N TRP A 104 -3.35 -3.98 -15.36
CA TRP A 104 -1.91 -4.05 -15.11
C TRP A 104 -1.24 -5.23 -15.83
N GLY A 105 0.07 -5.10 -16.11
CA GLY A 105 0.85 -6.20 -16.66
C GLY A 105 0.63 -6.52 -18.14
N GLY A 106 0.05 -5.61 -18.92
CA GLY A 106 -0.16 -5.79 -20.37
C GLY A 106 0.96 -5.33 -21.27
N GLU A 107 1.92 -4.59 -20.73
CA GLU A 107 2.96 -3.96 -21.52
C GLU A 107 4.12 -4.95 -21.75
N PRO A 108 4.72 -4.99 -22.96
CA PRO A 108 5.72 -6.01 -23.32
C PRO A 108 6.96 -6.07 -22.42
N GLU A 109 7.24 -4.98 -21.72
CA GLU A 109 8.41 -4.80 -20.87
C GLU A 109 8.18 -5.29 -19.41
N TRP A 110 6.96 -5.73 -19.10
CA TRP A 110 6.48 -5.91 -17.72
C TRP A 110 6.02 -7.35 -17.47
N SER A 111 6.46 -7.96 -16.37
CA SER A 111 6.04 -9.33 -16.03
C SER A 111 4.55 -9.45 -15.68
N GLY A 112 3.93 -8.33 -15.25
CA GLY A 112 2.55 -8.26 -14.80
C GLY A 112 2.25 -8.95 -13.48
N SER A 113 3.27 -9.48 -12.81
CA SER A 113 3.12 -10.22 -11.55
C SER A 113 3.13 -9.33 -10.30
N ARG A 114 3.43 -8.04 -10.44
CA ARG A 114 3.52 -7.13 -9.29
C ARG A 114 3.11 -5.70 -9.64
N ARG A 115 2.35 -5.09 -8.74
CA ARG A 115 1.88 -3.71 -8.80
C ARG A 115 2.03 -3.07 -7.44
N SER A 116 2.55 -1.85 -7.36
CA SER A 116 2.54 -1.06 -6.14
C SER A 116 1.72 0.22 -6.29
N LEU A 117 1.14 0.66 -5.18
CA LEU A 117 0.38 1.91 -5.06
C LEU A 117 0.92 2.72 -3.88
N VAL A 118 1.48 3.89 -4.17
CA VAL A 118 1.92 4.86 -3.17
C VAL A 118 0.84 5.92 -2.97
N LEU A 119 0.40 6.10 -1.73
CA LEU A 119 -0.66 7.04 -1.37
C LEU A 119 -0.10 8.42 -1.03
N GLY A 120 -0.97 9.43 -1.03
CA GLY A 120 -0.59 10.82 -0.72
C GLY A 120 -0.03 11.03 0.69
N ASP A 121 -0.24 10.09 1.61
CA ASP A 121 0.36 10.09 2.96
C ASP A 121 1.68 9.31 3.05
N GLY A 122 2.14 8.70 1.95
CA GLY A 122 3.35 7.89 1.91
C GLY A 122 3.13 6.41 2.23
N THR A 123 1.90 5.98 2.56
CA THR A 123 1.57 4.56 2.65
C THR A 123 1.83 3.88 1.31
N LYS A 124 2.46 2.71 1.31
CA LYS A 124 2.63 1.89 0.10
C LYS A 124 1.87 0.58 0.24
N LEU A 125 1.18 0.19 -0.82
CA LEU A 125 0.63 -1.14 -1.01
C LEU A 125 1.42 -1.85 -2.10
N THR A 126 1.75 -3.12 -1.91
CA THR A 126 2.35 -3.97 -2.94
C THR A 126 1.49 -5.20 -3.15
N LEU A 127 1.04 -5.39 -4.38
CA LEU A 127 0.11 -6.41 -4.83
C LEU A 127 0.87 -7.42 -5.68
N GLU A 128 0.86 -8.69 -5.27
CA GLU A 128 1.51 -9.79 -5.99
C GLU A 128 0.45 -10.65 -6.67
N ALA A 129 0.54 -10.82 -7.99
CA ALA A 129 -0.39 -11.60 -8.81
C ALA A 129 0.26 -12.83 -9.44
N GLU A 130 -0.56 -13.78 -9.89
CA GLU A 130 -0.09 -14.97 -10.64
C GLU A 130 0.67 -14.62 -11.94
N GLY A 131 0.45 -13.42 -12.47
CA GLY A 131 1.10 -12.91 -13.67
C GLY A 131 0.24 -11.84 -14.34
N ALA A 132 0.62 -11.44 -15.55
CA ALA A 132 -0.23 -10.62 -16.42
C ALA A 132 -1.62 -11.29 -16.55
N GLN A 133 -2.70 -10.55 -16.27
CA GLN A 133 -4.08 -11.08 -16.29
C GLN A 133 -4.39 -12.13 -15.21
N GLY A 134 -3.56 -12.23 -14.17
CA GLY A 134 -3.77 -13.11 -13.02
C GLY A 134 -4.45 -12.40 -11.84
N ILE A 135 -5.06 -13.19 -10.96
CA ILE A 135 -5.61 -12.69 -9.69
C ILE A 135 -4.51 -12.26 -8.72
N VAL A 136 -4.83 -11.31 -7.84
CA VAL A 136 -3.97 -10.93 -6.71
C VAL A 136 -3.96 -12.04 -5.68
N LEU A 137 -2.76 -12.48 -5.30
CA LEU A 137 -2.51 -13.54 -4.33
C LEU A 137 -2.12 -13.01 -2.95
N HIS A 138 -1.31 -11.95 -2.92
CA HIS A 138 -0.86 -11.32 -1.68
C HIS A 138 -0.90 -9.81 -1.80
N THR A 139 -1.19 -9.17 -0.68
CA THR A 139 -1.16 -7.72 -0.52
C THR A 139 -0.37 -7.38 0.72
N SER A 140 0.67 -6.57 0.53
CA SER A 140 1.46 -5.98 1.60
C SER A 140 1.06 -4.53 1.78
N ILE A 141 0.94 -4.05 3.01
CA ILE A 141 0.72 -2.63 3.35
C ILE A 141 1.86 -2.18 4.25
N TYR A 142 2.53 -1.09 3.86
CA TYR A 142 3.57 -0.41 4.63
C TYR A 142 3.11 1.00 4.96
N ASP A 143 2.82 1.23 6.24
CA ASP A 143 2.13 2.42 6.72
C ASP A 143 2.86 3.01 7.95
N GLY A 144 3.91 3.78 7.71
CA GLY A 144 4.72 4.37 8.77
C GLY A 144 5.44 3.32 9.62
N ASP A 145 4.98 3.09 10.85
CA ASP A 145 5.49 2.02 11.72
C ASP A 145 4.69 0.72 11.62
N GLU A 146 3.56 0.71 10.92
CA GLU A 146 2.68 -0.43 10.78
C GLU A 146 2.93 -1.19 9.48
N ASN A 147 2.99 -2.52 9.54
CA ASN A 147 3.01 -3.36 8.36
C ASN A 147 2.01 -4.51 8.46
N LEU A 148 1.27 -4.75 7.36
CA LEU A 148 0.28 -5.80 7.23
C LEU A 148 0.64 -6.68 6.04
N GLN A 149 0.51 -8.00 6.19
CA GLN A 149 0.67 -8.96 5.10
C GLN A 149 -0.60 -9.80 5.02
N PHE A 150 -1.30 -9.69 3.89
CA PHE A 150 -2.58 -10.33 3.66
C PHE A 150 -2.48 -11.38 2.56
N ASP A 151 -3.00 -12.56 2.84
CA ASP A 151 -3.20 -13.61 1.85
C ASP A 151 -4.59 -13.44 1.23
N ASN A 152 -4.61 -12.94 -0.01
CA ASN A 152 -5.82 -12.69 -0.77
C ASN A 152 -6.53 -14.00 -1.16
N CYS A 153 -5.82 -15.13 -1.32
CA CYS A 153 -6.45 -16.43 -1.59
C CYS A 153 -7.29 -16.93 -0.40
N ARG A 154 -6.76 -16.76 0.82
CA ARG A 154 -7.42 -17.22 2.08
C ARG A 154 -8.26 -16.14 2.74
N ASN A 155 -8.28 -14.92 2.16
CA ASN A 155 -8.89 -13.71 2.72
C ASN A 155 -8.47 -13.49 4.19
N ALA A 156 -7.18 -13.64 4.47
CA ALA A 156 -6.68 -13.71 5.84
C ALA A 156 -5.42 -12.86 6.05
N LEU A 157 -5.39 -12.15 7.17
CA LEU A 157 -4.21 -11.45 7.65
C LEU A 157 -3.18 -12.48 8.17
N GLU A 158 -2.02 -12.56 7.53
CA GLU A 158 -0.93 -13.46 7.91
C GLU A 158 0.05 -12.80 8.88
N HIS A 159 0.20 -11.48 8.78
CA HIS A 159 1.09 -10.71 9.63
C HIS A 159 0.55 -9.32 9.92
N HIS A 160 0.77 -8.87 11.15
CA HIS A 160 0.55 -7.50 11.60
C HIS A 160 1.67 -7.12 12.57
N GLY A 161 2.44 -6.10 12.20
CA GLY A 161 3.55 -5.57 12.98
C GLY A 161 3.42 -4.06 13.17
N ILE A 162 3.85 -3.56 14.33
CA ILE A 162 3.96 -2.13 14.63
C ILE A 162 5.40 -1.88 15.12
N ASP A 163 6.31 -1.73 14.17
CA ASP A 163 7.73 -1.40 14.36
C ASP A 163 8.29 -0.75 13.09
N ALA A 164 8.68 0.52 13.15
CA ALA A 164 9.19 1.27 12.00
C ALA A 164 10.44 0.65 11.35
N GLY A 165 11.28 -0.05 12.13
CA GLY A 165 12.46 -0.71 11.61
C GLY A 165 12.08 -1.96 10.81
N ASP A 166 11.20 -2.81 11.34
CA ASP A 166 10.67 -3.98 10.65
C ASP A 166 9.88 -3.59 9.39
N THR A 167 9.01 -2.59 9.49
CA THR A 167 8.22 -2.07 8.36
C THR A 167 9.13 -1.59 7.23
N ALA A 168 10.12 -0.74 7.51
CA ALA A 168 11.06 -0.26 6.50
C ALA A 168 11.96 -1.36 5.91
N LEU A 169 12.35 -2.37 6.72
CA LEU A 169 13.15 -3.48 6.23
C LEU A 169 12.35 -4.40 5.30
N ARG A 170 11.09 -4.70 5.63
CA ARG A 170 10.21 -5.52 4.79
C ARG A 170 9.88 -4.81 3.48
N ASP A 171 9.61 -3.51 3.58
CA ASP A 171 9.40 -2.64 2.42
C ASP A 171 10.61 -2.68 1.48
N ALA A 172 11.81 -2.45 2.01
CA ALA A 172 13.06 -2.48 1.23
C ALA A 172 13.43 -3.88 0.69
N ASP A 173 12.95 -4.96 1.31
CA ASP A 173 13.19 -6.34 0.86
C ASP A 173 12.15 -6.80 -0.20
N GLN A 174 11.12 -6.00 -0.48
CA GLN A 174 10.08 -6.30 -1.47
C GLN A 174 10.21 -5.34 -2.66
N HIS A 175 10.62 -5.85 -3.82
CA HIS A 175 10.65 -5.02 -5.03
C HIS A 175 9.24 -4.56 -5.43
N ASP A 176 9.11 -3.42 -6.08
CA ASP A 176 7.79 -2.78 -6.25
C ASP A 176 7.02 -3.17 -7.52
N GLY A 177 7.72 -3.59 -8.59
CA GLY A 177 7.10 -3.76 -9.90
C GLY A 177 6.51 -2.45 -10.44
N GLU A 178 5.38 -2.54 -11.14
CA GLU A 178 4.70 -1.36 -11.68
C GLU A 178 4.12 -0.49 -10.58
N THR A 179 4.67 0.71 -10.40
CA THR A 179 4.26 1.58 -9.30
C THR A 179 3.48 2.78 -9.78
N ALA A 180 2.31 2.98 -9.17
CA ALA A 180 1.52 4.18 -9.32
C ALA A 180 1.44 4.97 -8.02
N THR A 181 1.13 6.25 -8.17
CA THR A 181 0.76 7.14 -7.09
C THR A 181 -0.73 7.46 -7.16
N PHE A 182 -1.40 7.51 -6.01
CA PHE A 182 -2.77 8.00 -5.88
C PHE A 182 -2.85 9.06 -4.78
N SER A 183 -3.23 10.28 -5.16
CA SER A 183 -3.36 11.40 -4.23
C SER A 183 -4.53 12.29 -4.59
N THR A 184 -5.10 12.93 -3.57
CA THR A 184 -6.19 13.89 -3.72
C THR A 184 -5.74 15.26 -3.22
N ASP A 185 -5.93 16.27 -4.05
CA ASP A 185 -5.80 17.66 -3.65
C ASP A 185 -6.97 18.05 -2.74
N ILE A 186 -6.68 18.38 -1.49
CA ILE A 186 -7.70 18.60 -0.45
C ILE A 186 -8.59 19.82 -0.74
N ASP A 187 -8.05 20.83 -1.42
CA ASP A 187 -8.74 22.09 -1.68
C ASP A 187 -9.74 21.98 -2.83
N SER A 188 -9.42 21.15 -3.84
CA SER A 188 -10.25 20.95 -5.03
C SER A 188 -11.01 19.62 -5.04
N GLY A 189 -10.62 18.65 -4.21
CA GLY A 189 -11.12 17.28 -4.21
C GLY A 189 -10.69 16.47 -5.43
N VAL A 190 -9.81 17.03 -6.27
CA VAL A 190 -9.33 16.37 -7.50
C VAL A 190 -8.30 15.31 -7.12
N ALA A 191 -8.57 14.06 -7.51
CA ALA A 191 -7.59 13.00 -7.41
C ALA A 191 -6.82 12.82 -8.72
N ASN A 192 -5.54 12.50 -8.60
CA ASN A 192 -4.68 12.09 -9.72
C ASN A 192 -4.21 10.65 -9.48
N TYR A 193 -4.26 9.87 -10.55
CA TYR A 193 -3.73 8.52 -10.61
C TYR A 193 -2.69 8.45 -11.72
N THR A 194 -1.45 8.13 -11.35
CA THR A 194 -0.28 8.30 -12.22
C THR A 194 0.67 7.14 -12.03
N ASN A 195 1.15 6.54 -13.11
CA ASN A 195 2.29 5.64 -13.05
C ASN A 195 3.59 6.43 -12.90
N ALA A 196 4.48 5.98 -12.01
CA ALA A 196 5.67 6.71 -11.59
C ALA A 196 7.01 5.98 -11.87
N TYR A 197 7.04 4.65 -11.74
CA TYR A 197 8.24 3.86 -12.02
C TYR A 197 7.94 2.36 -12.14
N ASP A 198 8.92 1.63 -12.69
CA ASP A 198 9.09 0.18 -12.53
C ASP A 198 10.24 -0.10 -11.59
N GLU A 199 10.12 -1.13 -10.75
CA GLU A 199 11.26 -1.72 -10.05
C GLU A 199 11.28 -3.23 -10.24
N ASN A 200 12.34 -3.73 -10.87
CA ASN A 200 12.47 -5.14 -11.16
C ASN A 200 12.95 -5.96 -9.94
N ALA A 201 12.97 -7.29 -10.07
CA ALA A 201 13.41 -8.19 -9.00
C ALA A 201 14.91 -8.05 -8.60
N SER A 202 15.70 -7.27 -9.34
CA SER A 202 17.08 -6.90 -8.99
C SER A 202 17.16 -5.52 -8.32
N PHE A 203 16.01 -4.90 -7.99
CA PHE A 203 15.87 -3.54 -7.48
C PHE A 203 16.45 -2.48 -8.42
N GLU A 204 16.43 -2.76 -9.73
CA GLU A 204 16.75 -1.75 -10.73
C GLU A 204 15.48 -0.96 -11.05
N LEU A 205 15.58 0.36 -10.92
CA LEU A 205 14.45 1.27 -11.05
C LEU A 205 14.49 2.00 -12.41
N VAL A 206 13.35 2.04 -13.08
CA VAL A 206 13.12 2.84 -14.29
C VAL A 206 12.02 3.85 -14.00
N GLU A 207 12.39 5.13 -13.85
CA GLU A 207 11.45 6.22 -13.59
C GLU A 207 10.75 6.67 -14.88
N PHE A 208 9.45 6.91 -14.79
CA PHE A 208 8.67 7.52 -15.85
C PHE A 208 7.37 8.08 -15.27
N GLU A 209 6.87 9.18 -15.81
CA GLU A 209 5.60 9.75 -15.35
C GLU A 209 4.56 9.62 -16.46
N VAL A 210 3.59 8.72 -16.26
CA VAL A 210 2.48 8.49 -17.19
C VAL A 210 1.19 8.76 -16.45
N PRO A 211 0.52 9.91 -16.70
CA PRO A 211 -0.81 10.17 -16.18
C PRO A 211 -1.77 9.07 -16.65
N LEU A 212 -2.49 8.45 -15.71
CA LEU A 212 -3.48 7.42 -16.02
C LEU A 212 -4.89 8.01 -15.99
N GLY A 213 -5.23 8.70 -14.90
CA GLY A 213 -6.56 9.27 -14.74
C GLY A 213 -6.60 10.44 -13.78
N ARG A 214 -7.64 11.26 -13.92
CA ARG A 214 -7.91 12.41 -13.04
C ARG A 214 -9.40 12.62 -12.83
N THR A 215 -9.81 12.88 -11.58
CA THR A 215 -11.21 13.13 -11.24
C THR A 215 -11.63 14.59 -11.41
N GLY A 216 -12.93 14.86 -11.49
CA GLY A 216 -13.50 16.20 -11.64
C GLY A 216 -13.56 17.02 -10.35
N GLY A 217 -13.08 16.48 -9.22
CA GLY A 217 -13.09 17.12 -7.91
C GLY A 217 -14.51 17.35 -7.36
N TYR A 218 -14.64 18.27 -6.40
CA TYR A 218 -15.92 18.54 -5.73
C TYR A 218 -17.05 18.96 -6.69
N ALA A 219 -16.70 19.57 -7.83
CA ALA A 219 -17.67 20.02 -8.81
C ALA A 219 -18.35 18.85 -9.53
N ASN A 220 -17.58 17.79 -9.86
CA ASN A 220 -18.05 16.63 -10.61
C ASN A 220 -17.31 15.35 -10.15
N PRO A 221 -17.63 14.81 -8.96
CA PRO A 221 -16.85 13.72 -8.37
C PRO A 221 -16.87 12.42 -9.19
N ASN A 222 -17.93 12.18 -9.96
CA ASN A 222 -18.05 11.02 -10.83
C ASN A 222 -17.46 11.22 -12.23
N GLN A 223 -16.96 12.42 -12.54
CA GLN A 223 -16.26 12.67 -13.80
C GLN A 223 -14.82 12.18 -13.67
N VAL A 224 -14.41 11.33 -14.60
CA VAL A 224 -13.03 10.84 -14.70
C VAL A 224 -12.52 11.16 -16.10
N THR A 225 -11.41 11.90 -16.15
CA THR A 225 -10.63 12.08 -17.37
C THR A 225 -9.63 10.94 -17.42
N ASP A 226 -9.81 10.07 -18.39
CA ASP A 226 -8.93 8.96 -18.69
C ASP A 226 -7.85 9.44 -19.66
N TYR A 227 -6.58 9.29 -19.27
CA TYR A 227 -5.42 9.70 -20.08
C TYR A 227 -4.72 8.51 -20.74
N TYR A 228 -5.06 7.29 -20.34
CA TYR A 228 -4.42 6.08 -20.80
C TYR A 228 -5.28 5.42 -21.88
N ASP A 229 -4.82 5.50 -23.13
CA ASP A 229 -5.44 4.76 -24.24
C ASP A 229 -4.90 3.33 -24.20
N ASP A 230 -5.56 2.44 -23.45
CA ASP A 230 -5.13 1.05 -23.32
C ASP A 230 -5.14 0.37 -24.71
N PRO A 231 -3.97 0.06 -25.30
CA PRO A 231 -3.89 -0.43 -26.67
C PRO A 231 -4.52 -1.82 -26.85
N ARG A 232 -4.84 -2.51 -25.75
CA ARG A 232 -5.48 -3.84 -25.76
C ARG A 232 -7.00 -3.73 -25.79
N LEU A 233 -7.54 -2.63 -25.27
CA LEU A 233 -8.97 -2.36 -25.26
C LEU A 233 -9.28 -1.50 -26.46
N GLY A 234 -9.43 -2.13 -27.62
CA GLY A 234 -9.73 -1.45 -28.87
C GLY A 234 -10.92 -0.48 -28.72
N HIS A 235 -10.60 0.81 -28.57
CA HIS A 235 -11.50 1.94 -28.35
C HIS A 235 -12.27 1.93 -27.02
N THR A 236 -11.75 2.63 -26.01
CA THR A 236 -12.52 3.20 -24.90
C THR A 236 -12.81 4.69 -25.08
#